data_AF-A0A1F4PHF5-F1
#
_entry.id   AF-A0A1F4PHF5-F1
#
_cell.length_a   1.000
_cell.length_b   1.000
_cell.length_c   1.000
_cell.angle_alpha   90.00
_cell.angle_beta   90.00
_cell.angle_gamma   90.00
#
_symmetry.space_group_name_H-M   'P 1'
#
loop_
_entity.id
_entity.type
_entity.pdbx_description
1 polymer ?
#
loop_
_entity_poly.entity_id
_entity_poly.type
_entity_poly.pdbx_seq_one_letter_code
_entity_poly.pdbx_strand_id
1 'polypeptide(L)'
;MRNFVFNDSEFLGGSNKDFLLKRELLNRIITDLPPIKYKIYCRADTLEKFNDYQTLKKSGLVSVFIGVESLYQSDLDALNKDLNVNTTINAIRNLRKHKIYSDLSFIFFNHNTNTQSIRDNLDKIEMLLNESAGRYMGMPYFSFSFESGWSESEYMNNWISKKTYLKYDVLMKTPAAKGACFDTNLEPLMEVYRLLAYEWSKKVIFLNQVRSNCDKDSQILIEVWFQKLAMFCVKTMKYFLDEFVQGHLQLTNLPSSKLRLYEKIQDYYLILPEKMRQLETFDVHANKIDYQDTSGLVENDEYWTQQIPWRNAFDFHSQEELNKILEN
;
A
#
# COMPACT_ATOMS: atom_id res chain seq x y z
N MET A 1 -13.86 -23.55 10.29
CA MET A 1 -13.82 -22.16 10.82
C MET A 1 -14.06 -21.21 9.66
N ARG A 2 -15.04 -20.31 9.75
CA ARG A 2 -15.41 -19.39 8.66
C ARG A 2 -14.69 -18.04 8.81
N ASN A 3 -14.37 -17.39 7.68
CA ASN A 3 -13.67 -16.11 7.63
C ASN A 3 -14.60 -15.02 7.06
N PHE A 4 -14.62 -13.85 7.66
CA PHE A 4 -15.45 -12.71 7.25
C PHE A 4 -14.64 -11.41 7.13
N VAL A 5 -15.13 -10.48 6.33
CA VAL A 5 -14.63 -9.10 6.28
C VAL A 5 -15.82 -8.18 6.48
N PHE A 6 -15.78 -7.35 7.53
CA PHE A 6 -16.73 -6.25 7.70
C PHE A 6 -16.26 -5.08 6.85
N ASN A 7 -17.12 -4.62 5.94
CA ASN A 7 -16.82 -3.58 4.95
C ASN A 7 -17.27 -2.18 5.41
N ASP A 8 -17.67 -2.03 6.66
CA ASP A 8 -17.90 -0.73 7.30
C ASP A 8 -16.62 0.13 7.15
N SER A 9 -16.76 1.37 6.70
CA SER A 9 -15.61 2.30 6.57
C SER A 9 -14.96 2.63 7.92
N GLU A 10 -15.73 2.52 9.01
CA GLU A 10 -15.29 2.61 10.39
C GLU A 10 -16.15 1.67 11.24
N PHE A 11 -15.62 0.49 11.59
CA PHE A 11 -16.39 -0.57 12.24
C PHE A 11 -16.88 -0.21 13.65
N LEU A 12 -16.07 0.53 14.41
CA LEU A 12 -16.36 0.81 15.83
C LEU A 12 -17.31 2.00 16.02
N GLY A 13 -17.49 2.82 15.00
CA GLY A 13 -18.23 4.08 15.08
C GLY A 13 -17.44 5.20 15.77
N GLY A 14 -18.03 6.39 15.87
CA GLY A 14 -17.35 7.61 16.30
C GLY A 14 -17.73 8.10 17.70
N SER A 15 -18.69 7.45 18.36
CA SER A 15 -19.27 7.91 19.63
C SER A 15 -19.29 6.85 20.73
N ASN A 16 -19.39 7.30 21.98
CA ASN A 16 -19.56 6.39 23.14
C ASN A 16 -20.81 5.51 23.02
N LYS A 17 -21.87 6.01 22.38
CA LYS A 17 -23.08 5.23 22.11
C LYS A 17 -22.77 4.08 21.14
N ASP A 18 -22.00 4.34 20.10
CA ASP A 18 -21.58 3.30 19.14
C ASP A 18 -20.73 2.24 19.83
N PHE A 19 -19.83 2.64 20.75
CA PHE A 19 -19.01 1.69 21.49
C PHE A 19 -19.82 0.74 22.38
N LEU A 20 -20.93 1.21 22.98
CA LEU A 20 -21.83 0.33 23.73
C LEU A 20 -22.49 -0.70 22.81
N LEU A 21 -23.04 -0.24 21.68
CA LEU A 21 -23.64 -1.12 20.67
C LEU A 21 -22.63 -2.12 20.09
N LYS A 22 -21.37 -1.70 19.92
CA LYS A 22 -20.30 -2.57 19.45
C LYS A 22 -19.91 -3.61 20.47
N ARG A 23 -19.81 -3.26 21.76
CA ARG A 23 -19.59 -4.26 22.81
C ARG A 23 -20.72 -5.29 22.86
N GLU A 24 -21.97 -4.86 22.72
CA GLU A 24 -23.11 -5.78 22.63
C GLU A 24 -22.99 -6.71 21.42
N LEU A 25 -22.70 -6.17 20.23
CA LEU A 25 -22.48 -6.96 19.02
C LEU A 25 -21.35 -7.99 19.21
N LEU A 26 -20.21 -7.57 19.75
CA LEU A 26 -19.05 -8.45 19.97
C LEU A 26 -19.39 -9.56 20.98
N ASN A 27 -20.12 -9.24 22.04
CA ASN A 27 -20.59 -10.24 23.01
C ASN A 27 -21.52 -11.25 22.36
N ARG A 28 -22.46 -10.80 21.52
CA ARG A 28 -23.34 -11.71 20.76
C ARG A 28 -22.57 -12.56 19.77
N ILE A 29 -21.52 -12.04 19.12
CA ILE A 29 -20.63 -12.86 18.29
C ILE A 29 -19.96 -13.96 19.12
N ILE A 30 -19.57 -13.67 20.35
CA ILE A 30 -18.93 -14.64 21.25
C ILE A 30 -19.93 -15.70 21.75
N THR A 31 -21.16 -15.31 22.09
CA THR A 31 -22.14 -16.17 22.75
C THR A 31 -23.06 -16.91 21.78
N ASP A 32 -23.48 -16.25 20.70
CA ASP A 32 -24.58 -16.71 19.85
C ASP A 32 -24.08 -17.40 18.57
N LEU A 33 -22.84 -17.14 18.15
CA LEU A 33 -22.28 -17.64 16.89
C LEU A 33 -21.23 -18.74 17.11
N PRO A 34 -21.11 -19.70 16.18
CA PRO A 34 -19.96 -20.60 16.17
C PRO A 34 -18.66 -19.80 15.96
N PRO A 35 -17.48 -20.30 16.38
CA PRO A 35 -16.22 -19.58 16.23
C PRO A 35 -15.94 -19.11 14.80
N ILE A 36 -15.80 -17.80 14.65
CA ILE A 36 -15.47 -17.13 13.39
C ILE A 36 -14.10 -16.44 13.47
N LYS A 37 -13.56 -16.10 12.31
CA LYS A 37 -12.45 -15.15 12.18
C LYS A 37 -12.92 -13.99 11.32
N TYR A 38 -12.54 -12.77 11.67
CA TYR A 38 -12.90 -11.62 10.85
C TYR A 38 -11.86 -10.51 10.81
N LYS A 39 -11.98 -9.68 9.77
CA LYS A 39 -11.23 -8.44 9.55
C LYS A 39 -12.17 -7.23 9.58
N ILE A 40 -11.67 -6.10 10.05
CA ILE A 40 -12.39 -4.81 10.09
C ILE A 40 -11.53 -3.67 9.53
N TYR A 41 -12.17 -2.56 9.18
CA TYR A 41 -11.53 -1.26 8.95
C TYR A 41 -11.79 -0.36 10.16
N CYS A 42 -10.76 0.31 10.67
CA CYS A 42 -10.90 1.16 11.86
C CYS A 42 -9.77 2.18 11.94
N ARG A 43 -10.06 3.38 12.43
CA ARG A 43 -9.03 4.39 12.73
C ARG A 43 -8.29 4.05 14.03
N ALA A 44 -7.04 4.49 14.11
CA ALA A 44 -6.19 4.21 15.27
C ALA A 44 -6.67 4.91 16.56
N ASP A 45 -7.14 6.15 16.45
CA ASP A 45 -7.70 6.89 17.58
C ASP A 45 -9.01 6.28 18.09
N THR A 46 -9.86 5.79 17.18
CA THR A 46 -11.09 5.06 17.55
C THR A 46 -10.78 3.78 18.31
N LEU A 47 -9.79 3.00 17.86
CA LEU A 47 -9.32 1.80 18.58
C LEU A 47 -8.86 2.13 20.00
N GLU A 48 -8.04 3.17 20.16
CA GLU A 48 -7.52 3.58 21.47
C GLU A 48 -8.61 4.16 22.37
N LYS A 49 -9.63 4.84 21.82
CA LYS A 49 -10.81 5.29 22.59
C LYS A 49 -11.69 4.11 23.02
N PHE A 50 -11.87 3.11 22.14
CA PHE A 50 -12.66 1.91 22.45
C PHE A 50 -12.00 1.02 23.51
N ASN A 51 -10.68 0.87 23.43
CA ASN A 51 -9.79 0.23 24.41
C ASN A 51 -10.24 -1.14 24.95
N ASP A 52 -10.90 -1.96 24.12
CA ASP A 52 -11.31 -3.32 24.50
C ASP A 52 -10.81 -4.35 23.48
N TYR A 53 -9.48 -4.38 23.34
CA TYR A 53 -8.76 -5.30 22.47
C TYR A 53 -8.96 -6.77 22.83
N GLN A 54 -9.21 -7.08 24.11
CA GLN A 54 -9.42 -8.45 24.56
C GLN A 54 -10.77 -8.98 24.08
N THR A 55 -11.85 -8.19 24.18
CA THR A 55 -13.16 -8.57 23.63
C THR A 55 -13.10 -8.71 22.12
N LEU A 56 -12.46 -7.77 21.42
CA LEU A 56 -12.22 -7.88 19.98
C LEU A 56 -11.49 -9.18 19.60
N LYS A 57 -10.46 -9.56 20.37
CA LYS A 57 -9.74 -10.81 20.10
C LYS A 57 -10.63 -12.04 20.34
N LYS A 58 -11.38 -12.04 21.44
CA LYS A 58 -12.26 -13.15 21.84
C LYS A 58 -13.39 -13.40 20.85
N SER A 59 -13.96 -12.34 20.27
CA SER A 59 -15.00 -12.45 19.23
C SER A 59 -14.47 -13.00 17.91
N GLY A 60 -13.15 -13.07 17.72
CA GLY A 60 -12.52 -13.64 16.53
C GLY A 60 -11.81 -12.64 15.62
N LEU A 61 -11.55 -11.41 16.07
CA LEU A 61 -10.77 -10.46 15.28
C LEU A 61 -9.36 -11.01 15.01
N VAL A 62 -9.00 -11.07 13.73
CA VAL A 62 -7.67 -11.51 13.28
C VAL A 62 -6.83 -10.42 12.65
N SER A 63 -7.46 -9.46 11.95
CA SER A 63 -6.75 -8.35 11.31
C SER A 63 -7.57 -7.06 11.37
N VAL A 64 -6.88 -5.93 11.51
CA VAL A 64 -7.45 -4.59 11.33
C VAL A 64 -6.73 -3.90 10.19
N PHE A 65 -7.48 -3.40 9.22
CA PHE A 65 -6.96 -2.40 8.29
C PHE A 65 -7.04 -1.04 8.96
N ILE A 66 -5.88 -0.48 9.32
CA ILE A 66 -5.77 0.72 10.13
C ILE A 66 -5.31 1.90 9.28
N GLY A 67 -6.08 2.98 9.28
CA GLY A 67 -5.71 4.24 8.63
C GLY A 67 -4.57 4.92 9.39
N VAL A 68 -3.32 4.70 8.95
CA VAL A 68 -2.12 5.33 9.52
C VAL A 68 -1.82 6.62 8.76
N GLU A 69 -1.90 6.57 7.43
CA GLU A 69 -1.56 7.63 6.46
C GLU A 69 -0.09 8.03 6.47
N SER A 70 0.41 8.49 7.60
CA SER A 70 1.82 8.83 7.84
C SER A 70 2.16 8.61 9.33
N LEU A 71 3.42 8.30 9.60
CA LEU A 71 4.04 8.31 10.94
C LEU A 71 4.91 9.56 11.12
N TYR A 72 4.80 10.55 10.24
CA TYR A 72 5.40 11.87 10.39
C TYR A 72 4.30 12.87 10.79
N GLN A 73 4.43 13.52 11.96
CA GLN A 73 3.33 14.31 12.53
C GLN A 73 2.91 15.47 11.62
N SER A 74 3.87 16.15 10.99
CA SER A 74 3.56 17.27 10.09
C SER A 74 2.72 16.85 8.87
N ASP A 75 2.89 15.62 8.37
CA ASP A 75 2.03 15.10 7.30
C ASP A 75 0.60 14.88 7.81
N LEU A 76 0.43 14.35 9.02
CA LEU A 76 -0.89 14.13 9.63
C LEU A 76 -1.62 15.45 9.88
N ASP A 77 -0.90 16.44 10.39
CA ASP A 77 -1.42 17.78 10.66
C ASP A 77 -1.94 18.42 9.36
N ALA A 78 -1.18 18.29 8.27
CA ALA A 78 -1.56 18.83 6.97
C ALA A 78 -2.72 18.07 6.29
N LEU A 79 -2.86 16.77 6.57
CA LEU A 79 -4.03 15.98 6.14
C LEU A 79 -5.31 16.31 6.93
N ASN A 80 -5.27 17.29 7.86
CA ASN A 80 -6.37 17.66 8.75
C ASN A 80 -6.98 16.47 9.49
N LYS A 81 -6.16 15.47 9.80
CA LYS A 81 -6.57 14.34 10.63
C LYS A 81 -6.15 14.72 12.04
N ASP A 82 -7.11 14.83 12.96
CA ASP A 82 -6.87 14.94 14.42
C ASP A 82 -6.25 13.64 14.99
N LEU A 83 -5.15 13.18 14.39
CA LEU A 83 -4.48 11.93 14.66
C LEU A 83 -3.05 12.22 15.11
N ASN A 84 -2.69 11.68 16.28
CA ASN A 84 -1.34 11.77 16.81
C ASN A 84 -0.54 10.51 16.47
N VAL A 85 0.71 10.66 16.03
CA VAL A 85 1.59 9.52 15.70
C VAL A 85 1.73 8.55 16.87
N ASN A 86 1.81 9.03 18.11
CA ASN A 86 1.93 8.17 19.30
C ASN A 86 0.65 7.36 19.54
N THR A 87 -0.53 7.94 19.29
CA THR A 87 -1.81 7.21 19.35
C THR A 87 -1.80 6.06 18.35
N THR A 88 -1.34 6.30 17.12
CA THR A 88 -1.23 5.26 16.10
C THR A 88 -0.24 4.16 16.49
N ILE A 89 0.94 4.53 16.98
CA ILE A 89 1.94 3.57 17.47
C ILE A 89 1.39 2.72 18.63
N ASN A 90 0.66 3.34 19.57
CA ASN A 90 0.05 2.64 20.69
C ASN A 90 -1.03 1.66 20.23
N ALA A 91 -1.90 2.05 19.30
CA ALA A 91 -2.90 1.16 18.71
C ALA A 91 -2.24 -0.07 18.07
N ILE A 92 -1.18 0.14 17.28
CA ILE A 92 -0.41 -0.95 16.65
C ILE A 92 0.16 -1.88 17.72
N ARG A 93 0.81 -1.36 18.76
CA ARG A 93 1.38 -2.17 19.86
C ARG A 93 0.29 -2.94 20.60
N ASN A 94 -0.87 -2.34 20.85
CA ASN A 94 -2.00 -2.98 21.52
C ASN A 94 -2.59 -4.12 20.68
N LEU A 95 -2.80 -3.92 19.38
CA LEU A 95 -3.23 -4.99 18.46
C LEU A 95 -2.25 -6.18 18.50
N ARG A 96 -0.95 -5.90 18.41
CA ARG A 96 0.10 -6.92 18.42
C ARG A 96 0.17 -7.69 19.73
N LYS A 97 0.05 -7.01 20.88
CA LYS A 97 -0.02 -7.64 22.21
C LYS A 97 -1.15 -8.68 22.28
N HIS A 98 -2.25 -8.43 21.57
CA HIS A 98 -3.41 -9.33 21.49
C HIS A 98 -3.36 -10.29 20.29
N LYS A 99 -2.23 -10.37 19.58
CA LYS A 99 -2.02 -11.24 18.40
C LYS A 99 -3.06 -10.95 17.29
N ILE A 100 -3.33 -9.67 17.06
CA ILE A 100 -4.17 -9.17 15.97
C ILE A 100 -3.24 -8.51 14.96
N TYR A 101 -3.39 -8.84 13.68
CA TYR A 101 -2.62 -8.21 12.60
C TYR A 101 -3.07 -6.76 12.40
N SER A 102 -2.11 -5.87 12.15
CA SER A 102 -2.34 -4.47 11.78
C SER A 102 -1.90 -4.26 10.34
N ASP A 103 -2.85 -4.32 9.40
CA ASP A 103 -2.62 -3.99 8.00
C ASP A 103 -2.59 -2.45 7.88
N LEU A 104 -1.40 -1.87 7.79
CA LEU A 104 -1.24 -0.41 7.83
C LEU A 104 -1.57 0.21 6.47
N SER A 105 -2.57 1.09 6.44
CA SER A 105 -2.85 1.94 5.28
C SER A 105 -2.03 3.21 5.36
N PHE A 106 -1.21 3.47 4.36
CA PHE A 106 -0.40 4.69 4.24
C PHE A 106 -0.80 5.48 3.00
N ILE A 107 -0.55 6.78 3.05
CA ILE A 107 -0.40 7.64 1.88
C ILE A 107 1.07 8.07 1.89
N PHE A 108 1.92 7.20 1.36
CA PHE A 108 3.37 7.33 1.51
C PHE A 108 3.93 8.57 0.80
N PHE A 109 3.33 8.93 -0.35
CA PHE A 109 3.61 10.15 -1.09
C PHE A 109 2.37 11.06 -1.13
N ASN A 110 2.27 11.97 -0.16
CA ASN A 110 1.27 13.03 -0.08
C ASN A 110 1.86 14.39 -0.52
N HIS A 111 1.03 15.43 -0.52
CA HIS A 111 1.41 16.78 -0.98
C HIS A 111 2.55 17.46 -0.18
N ASN A 112 2.84 17.01 1.04
CA ASN A 112 3.95 17.53 1.86
C ASN A 112 5.15 16.59 1.92
N THR A 113 5.10 15.47 1.21
CA THR A 113 6.14 14.45 1.30
C THR A 113 7.47 14.98 0.82
N ASN A 114 8.51 14.71 1.61
CA ASN A 114 9.88 15.03 1.32
C ASN A 114 10.79 13.89 1.82
N THR A 115 12.09 13.96 1.54
CA THR A 115 13.03 12.89 1.92
C THR A 115 13.11 12.66 3.43
N GLN A 116 12.92 13.71 4.25
CA GLN A 116 12.88 13.57 5.70
C GLN A 116 11.63 12.83 6.17
N SER A 117 10.44 13.18 5.65
CA SER A 117 9.21 12.47 6.05
C SER A 117 9.23 11.00 5.61
N ILE A 118 9.79 10.71 4.43
CA ILE A 118 10.02 9.33 3.97
C ILE A 118 10.96 8.57 4.91
N ARG A 119 12.08 9.19 5.33
CA ARG A 119 13.02 8.58 6.28
C ARG A 119 12.33 8.29 7.61
N ASP A 120 11.66 9.28 8.19
CA ASP A 120 10.95 9.17 9.46
C ASP A 120 9.90 8.05 9.46
N ASN A 121 9.15 7.94 8.36
CA ASN A 121 8.19 6.85 8.17
C ASN A 121 8.87 5.48 8.19
N LEU A 122 9.93 5.31 7.40
CA LEU A 122 10.67 4.05 7.32
C LEU A 122 11.33 3.67 8.64
N ASP A 123 11.92 4.64 9.35
CA ASP A 123 12.58 4.40 10.63
C ASP A 123 11.58 3.97 11.72
N LYS A 124 10.38 4.57 11.75
CA LYS A 124 9.32 4.18 12.69
C LYS A 124 8.73 2.81 12.33
N ILE A 125 8.57 2.48 11.05
CA ILE A 125 8.14 1.15 10.62
C ILE A 125 9.21 0.10 10.99
N GLU A 126 10.50 0.39 10.75
CA GLU A 126 11.61 -0.49 11.13
C GLU A 126 11.65 -0.73 12.64
N MET A 127 11.51 0.33 13.44
CA MET A 127 11.40 0.25 14.90
C MET A 127 10.27 -0.70 15.30
N LEU A 128 9.06 -0.51 14.76
CA LEU A 128 7.91 -1.35 15.05
C LEU A 128 8.17 -2.83 14.64
N LEU A 129 8.76 -3.07 13.47
CA LEU A 129 9.06 -4.44 13.01
C LEU A 129 10.11 -5.15 13.89
N ASN A 130 11.06 -4.41 14.46
CA ASN A 130 12.09 -4.95 15.36
C ASN A 130 11.57 -5.21 16.79
N GLU A 131 10.45 -4.59 17.19
CA GLU A 131 9.81 -4.90 18.47
C GLU A 131 9.25 -6.34 18.51
N SER A 132 9.02 -6.85 19.73
CA SER A 132 8.46 -8.18 19.94
C SER A 132 7.17 -8.40 19.14
N ALA A 133 7.03 -9.56 18.50
CA ALA A 133 5.88 -9.90 17.66
C ALA A 133 5.67 -8.96 16.45
N GLY A 134 6.75 -8.43 15.85
CA GLY A 134 6.72 -7.64 14.61
C GLY A 134 6.01 -8.31 13.44
N ARG A 135 5.92 -9.66 13.43
CA ARG A 135 5.15 -10.45 12.46
C ARG A 135 3.67 -10.06 12.33
N TYR A 136 3.10 -9.35 13.31
CA TYR A 136 1.71 -8.88 13.27
C TYR A 136 1.54 -7.52 12.57
N MET A 137 2.61 -6.92 12.02
CA MET A 137 2.53 -5.71 11.20
C MET A 137 1.97 -5.93 9.77
N GLY A 138 1.46 -7.14 9.50
CA GLY A 138 0.78 -7.46 8.25
C GLY A 138 1.71 -7.46 7.03
N MET A 139 1.11 -7.30 5.85
CA MET A 139 1.83 -7.14 4.58
C MET A 139 2.31 -5.70 4.43
N PRO A 140 3.38 -5.43 3.66
CA PRO A 140 3.93 -4.09 3.48
C PRO A 140 3.11 -3.23 2.52
N TYR A 141 1.82 -3.03 2.82
CA TYR A 141 0.93 -2.12 2.08
C TYR A 141 1.39 -0.66 2.12
N PHE A 142 2.35 -0.33 2.99
CA PHE A 142 3.03 0.96 3.04
C PHE A 142 4.07 1.17 1.93
N SER A 143 4.45 0.12 1.19
CA SER A 143 5.60 0.17 0.27
C SER A 143 5.42 1.13 -0.90
N PHE A 144 4.20 1.34 -1.37
CA PHE A 144 3.90 2.32 -2.41
C PHE A 144 2.43 2.72 -2.38
N SER A 145 2.20 4.01 -2.13
CA SER A 145 0.90 4.66 -2.28
C SER A 145 1.13 6.17 -2.36
N PHE A 146 0.26 6.87 -3.06
CA PHE A 146 0.34 8.31 -3.19
C PHE A 146 -1.04 8.94 -3.06
N GLU A 147 -1.10 10.21 -2.70
CA GLU A 147 -2.34 10.98 -2.57
C GLU A 147 -2.96 11.24 -3.94
N SER A 148 -4.28 11.29 -4.00
CA SER A 148 -5.02 11.79 -5.15
C SER A 148 -5.72 13.07 -4.75
N GLY A 149 -5.42 14.16 -5.44
CA GLY A 149 -6.21 15.38 -5.37
C GLY A 149 -7.59 15.23 -6.00
N TRP A 150 -8.52 16.05 -5.56
CA TRP A 150 -9.92 16.08 -6.02
C TRP A 150 -10.29 17.41 -6.67
N SER A 151 -9.41 18.43 -6.59
CA SER A 151 -9.61 19.74 -7.22
C SER A 151 -8.43 20.14 -8.12
N GLU A 152 -8.69 20.85 -9.23
CA GLU A 152 -7.62 21.36 -10.12
C GLU A 152 -6.60 22.24 -9.36
N SER A 153 -7.03 22.93 -8.30
CA SER A 153 -6.17 23.77 -7.46
C SER A 153 -5.17 23.02 -6.59
N GLU A 154 -5.41 21.73 -6.31
CA GLU A 154 -4.48 20.85 -5.57
C GLU A 154 -3.34 20.34 -6.47
N TYR A 155 -3.52 20.46 -7.79
CA TYR A 155 -2.48 20.21 -8.75
C TYR A 155 -1.72 21.51 -8.97
N MET A 156 -0.67 21.69 -8.17
CA MET A 156 0.42 22.58 -8.56
C MET A 156 0.85 22.17 -9.99
N ASN A 157 1.49 23.05 -10.78
CA ASN A 157 1.99 22.73 -12.13
C ASN A 157 3.15 21.68 -12.13
N ASN A 158 2.99 20.61 -11.36
CA ASN A 158 3.89 19.52 -11.03
C ASN A 158 3.62 18.38 -12.00
N TRP A 159 4.24 18.48 -13.17
CA TRP A 159 4.13 17.47 -14.21
C TRP A 159 5.11 16.32 -13.92
N ILE A 160 4.58 15.11 -13.77
CA ILE A 160 5.38 13.89 -13.81
C ILE A 160 6.00 13.76 -15.20
N SER A 161 7.23 13.27 -15.26
CA SER A 161 7.87 12.98 -16.53
C SER A 161 7.07 11.94 -17.33
N LYS A 162 7.21 11.97 -18.65
CA LYS A 162 6.64 10.92 -19.51
C LYS A 162 7.41 9.60 -19.42
N LYS A 163 8.51 9.56 -18.66
CA LYS A 163 9.51 8.48 -18.61
C LYS A 163 9.12 7.36 -17.67
N THR A 164 8.40 7.62 -16.60
CA THR A 164 8.05 6.58 -15.61
C THR A 164 6.63 6.08 -15.79
N TYR A 165 6.34 4.96 -15.15
CA TYR A 165 5.01 4.38 -15.11
C TYR A 165 4.04 5.17 -14.22
N LEU A 166 4.57 6.01 -13.33
CA LEU A 166 3.76 6.85 -12.44
C LEU A 166 2.77 7.74 -13.19
N LYS A 167 3.06 8.13 -14.42
CA LYS A 167 2.11 8.91 -15.23
C LYS A 167 0.77 8.17 -15.39
N TYR A 168 0.81 6.85 -15.59
CA TYR A 168 -0.39 6.04 -15.76
C TYR A 168 -1.10 5.86 -14.41
N ASP A 169 -0.34 5.63 -13.34
CA ASP A 169 -0.90 5.52 -12.00
C ASP A 169 -1.62 6.81 -11.57
N VAL A 170 -1.04 7.98 -11.86
CA VAL A 170 -1.67 9.28 -11.57
C VAL A 170 -2.90 9.49 -12.45
N LEU A 171 -2.82 9.22 -13.75
CA LEU A 171 -3.97 9.34 -14.67
C LEU A 171 -5.16 8.47 -14.22
N MET A 172 -4.89 7.26 -13.73
CA MET A 172 -5.93 6.35 -13.27
C MET A 172 -6.54 6.77 -11.93
N LYS A 173 -5.72 7.31 -11.03
CA LYS A 173 -6.18 7.68 -9.69
C LYS A 173 -6.90 9.02 -9.68
N THR A 174 -6.49 9.96 -10.53
CA THR A 174 -7.21 11.21 -10.76
C THR A 174 -7.33 11.53 -12.25
N PRO A 175 -8.36 10.99 -12.92
CA PRO A 175 -8.66 11.27 -14.33
C PRO A 175 -8.68 12.74 -14.75
N ALA A 176 -9.16 13.61 -13.86
CA ALA A 176 -9.34 15.04 -14.10
C ALA A 176 -8.11 15.89 -13.72
N ALA A 177 -7.05 15.29 -13.20
CA ALA A 177 -5.88 16.01 -12.72
C ALA A 177 -5.01 16.54 -13.84
N LYS A 178 -4.50 17.77 -13.67
CA LYS A 178 -3.47 18.39 -14.50
C LYS A 178 -2.08 18.30 -13.84
N GLY A 179 -1.72 17.13 -13.30
CA GLY A 179 -0.42 16.91 -12.65
C GLY A 179 -0.48 15.95 -11.46
N ALA A 180 0.58 15.94 -10.65
CA ALA A 180 0.61 15.25 -9.37
C ALA A 180 0.39 16.24 -8.21
N CYS A 181 -0.25 15.79 -7.13
CA CYS A 181 -0.40 16.59 -5.91
C CYS A 181 0.83 16.51 -4.98
N PHE A 182 1.81 15.65 -5.28
CA PHE A 182 3.06 15.48 -4.55
C PHE A 182 4.27 16.10 -5.29
N ASP A 183 5.43 16.17 -4.63
CA ASP A 183 6.67 16.64 -5.24
C ASP A 183 7.16 15.68 -6.33
N THR A 184 7.12 16.12 -7.58
CA THR A 184 7.53 15.32 -8.74
C THR A 184 9.04 15.08 -8.80
N ASN A 185 9.85 15.80 -8.03
CA ASN A 185 11.28 15.47 -7.92
C ASN A 185 11.51 14.09 -7.29
N LEU A 186 10.53 13.56 -6.53
CA LEU A 186 10.57 12.21 -5.95
C LEU A 186 10.29 11.11 -6.98
N GLU A 187 9.96 11.44 -8.23
CA GLU A 187 9.58 10.49 -9.28
C GLU A 187 10.56 9.30 -9.43
N PRO A 188 11.90 9.47 -9.47
CA PRO A 188 12.83 8.33 -9.55
C PRO A 188 12.68 7.35 -8.38
N LEU A 189 12.49 7.88 -7.17
CA LEU A 189 12.33 7.08 -5.96
C LEU A 189 10.97 6.36 -5.95
N MET A 190 9.92 7.08 -6.33
CA MET A 190 8.57 6.54 -6.45
C MET A 190 8.50 5.39 -7.46
N GLU A 191 9.16 5.51 -8.62
CA GLU A 191 9.19 4.44 -9.63
C GLU A 191 9.86 3.17 -9.09
N VAL A 192 10.96 3.30 -8.34
CA VAL A 192 11.63 2.15 -7.70
C VAL A 192 10.72 1.52 -6.63
N TYR A 193 10.02 2.31 -5.83
CA TYR A 193 9.10 1.81 -4.80
C TYR A 193 7.88 1.13 -5.44
N ARG A 194 7.36 1.67 -6.55
CA ARG A 194 6.28 1.06 -7.34
C ARG A 194 6.69 -0.31 -7.86
N LEU A 195 7.88 -0.44 -8.45
CA LEU A 195 8.40 -1.72 -8.94
C LEU A 195 8.57 -2.74 -7.81
N LEU A 196 9.13 -2.32 -6.67
CA LEU A 196 9.23 -3.17 -5.48
C LEU A 196 7.84 -3.66 -5.05
N ALA A 197 6.88 -2.74 -4.99
CA ALA A 197 5.50 -3.05 -4.62
C ALA A 197 4.82 -4.03 -5.58
N TYR A 198 5.02 -3.82 -6.88
CA TYR A 198 4.46 -4.68 -7.91
C TYR A 198 5.03 -6.10 -7.84
N GLU A 199 6.34 -6.24 -7.70
CA GLU A 199 7.00 -7.55 -7.62
C GLU A 199 6.58 -8.33 -6.37
N TRP A 200 6.65 -7.73 -5.17
CA TRP A 200 6.27 -8.48 -3.97
C TRP A 200 4.78 -8.84 -3.96
N SER A 201 3.91 -7.97 -4.47
CA SER A 201 2.46 -8.24 -4.49
C SER A 201 2.12 -9.43 -5.40
N LYS A 202 2.72 -9.52 -6.59
CA LYS A 202 2.55 -10.67 -7.50
C LYS A 202 3.15 -11.95 -6.88
N LYS A 203 4.32 -11.86 -6.24
CA LYS A 203 4.92 -13.01 -5.55
C LYS A 203 4.04 -13.53 -4.41
N VAL A 204 3.43 -12.65 -3.63
CA VAL A 204 2.48 -13.03 -2.57
C VAL A 204 1.31 -13.86 -3.15
N ILE A 205 0.79 -13.49 -4.31
CA ILE A 205 -0.31 -14.23 -4.96
C ILE A 205 0.16 -15.63 -5.35
N PHE A 206 1.27 -15.73 -6.07
CA PHE A 206 1.86 -17.01 -6.47
C PHE A 206 2.12 -17.92 -5.26
N LEU A 207 2.81 -17.39 -4.23
CA LEU A 207 3.14 -18.17 -3.04
C LEU A 207 1.89 -18.65 -2.29
N ASN A 208 0.85 -17.83 -2.18
CA ASN A 208 -0.40 -18.25 -1.55
C ASN A 208 -1.10 -19.38 -2.31
N GLN A 209 -1.01 -19.42 -3.64
CA GLN A 209 -1.60 -20.49 -4.46
C GLN A 209 -0.86 -21.82 -4.28
N VAL A 210 0.47 -21.80 -4.19
CA VAL A 210 1.28 -23.03 -4.10
C VAL A 210 1.47 -23.52 -2.67
N ARG A 211 1.39 -22.63 -1.67
CA ARG A 211 1.73 -22.92 -0.26
C ARG A 211 1.01 -24.15 0.30
N SER A 212 -0.28 -24.31 0.00
CA SER A 212 -1.09 -25.39 0.56
C SER A 212 -0.83 -26.76 -0.06
N ASN A 213 -0.17 -26.81 -1.23
CA ASN A 213 0.03 -28.03 -2.02
C ASN A 213 1.51 -28.41 -2.16
N CYS A 214 2.41 -27.73 -1.45
CA CYS A 214 3.84 -28.03 -1.45
C CYS A 214 4.25 -28.95 -0.29
N ASP A 215 5.45 -29.50 -0.37
CA ASP A 215 6.06 -30.24 0.73
C ASP A 215 6.29 -29.36 1.96
N LYS A 216 6.42 -30.00 3.13
CA LYS A 216 6.48 -29.31 4.42
C LYS A 216 7.69 -28.37 4.53
N ASP A 217 8.83 -28.74 3.95
CA ASP A 217 10.04 -27.92 4.00
C ASP A 217 9.88 -26.66 3.13
N SER A 218 9.32 -26.80 1.93
CA SER A 218 8.93 -25.67 1.09
C SER A 218 7.93 -24.75 1.80
N GLN A 219 6.93 -25.32 2.49
CA GLN A 219 5.95 -24.54 3.25
C GLN A 219 6.62 -23.70 4.35
N ILE A 220 7.59 -24.27 5.07
CA ILE A 220 8.35 -23.54 6.11
C ILE A 220 9.12 -22.37 5.49
N LEU A 221 9.79 -22.57 4.36
CA LEU A 221 10.54 -21.51 3.67
C LEU A 221 9.63 -20.39 3.16
N ILE A 222 8.43 -20.72 2.67
CA ILE A 222 7.40 -19.75 2.29
C ILE A 222 6.97 -18.92 3.51
N GLU A 223 6.74 -19.55 4.66
CA GLU A 223 6.38 -18.83 5.89
C GLU A 223 7.51 -17.93 6.39
N VAL A 224 8.77 -18.36 6.27
CA VAL A 224 9.94 -17.52 6.58
C VAL A 224 10.02 -16.32 5.64
N TRP A 225 9.74 -16.53 4.34
CA TRP A 225 9.67 -15.44 3.37
C TRP A 225 8.61 -14.42 3.81
N PHE A 226 7.36 -14.83 4.03
CA PHE A 226 6.28 -13.94 4.47
C PHE A 226 6.63 -13.16 5.74
N GLN A 227 7.27 -13.82 6.73
CA GLN A 227 7.67 -13.17 7.97
C GLN A 227 8.75 -12.09 7.79
N LYS A 228 9.62 -12.23 6.78
CA LYS A 228 10.73 -11.30 6.51
C LYS A 228 10.38 -10.22 5.51
N LEU A 229 9.26 -10.35 4.79
CA LEU A 229 8.91 -9.48 3.66
C LEU A 229 8.86 -8.00 4.05
N ALA A 230 8.15 -7.64 5.11
CA ALA A 230 8.02 -6.24 5.50
C ALA A 230 9.37 -5.59 5.84
N MET A 231 10.23 -6.31 6.55
CA MET A 231 11.59 -5.84 6.87
C MET A 231 12.47 -5.73 5.62
N PHE A 232 12.36 -6.67 4.69
CA PHE A 232 13.05 -6.58 3.40
C PHE A 232 12.62 -5.34 2.61
N CYS A 233 11.31 -5.06 2.53
CA CYS A 233 10.80 -3.86 1.87
C CYS A 233 11.34 -2.59 2.51
N VAL A 234 11.28 -2.47 3.85
CA VAL A 234 11.81 -1.28 4.55
C VAL A 234 13.29 -1.08 4.29
N LYS A 235 14.12 -2.13 4.39
CA LYS A 235 15.56 -2.02 4.12
C LYS A 235 15.87 -1.64 2.68
N THR A 236 15.13 -2.20 1.72
CA THR A 236 15.28 -1.89 0.30
C THR A 236 14.87 -0.45 0.00
N MET A 237 13.73 -0.02 0.54
CA MET A 237 13.27 1.37 0.43
C MET A 237 14.29 2.33 1.04
N LYS A 238 14.80 2.04 2.24
CA LYS A 238 15.81 2.88 2.89
C LYS A 238 17.08 3.04 2.06
N TYR A 239 17.57 1.95 1.47
CA TYR A 239 18.73 1.97 0.57
C TYR A 239 18.51 2.90 -0.63
N PHE A 240 17.36 2.80 -1.30
CA PHE A 240 17.09 3.65 -2.48
C PHE A 240 16.78 5.10 -2.11
N LEU A 241 16.25 5.37 -0.92
CA LEU A 241 16.16 6.73 -0.40
C LEU A 241 17.56 7.33 -0.21
N ASP A 242 18.50 6.57 0.36
CA ASP A 242 19.86 7.05 0.58
C ASP A 242 20.57 7.32 -0.76
N GLU A 243 20.39 6.44 -1.76
CA GLU A 243 20.86 6.66 -3.14
C GLU A 243 20.24 7.92 -3.78
N PHE A 244 18.96 8.17 -3.55
CA PHE A 244 18.28 9.38 -4.04
C PHE A 244 18.84 10.64 -3.40
N VAL A 245 18.99 10.66 -2.06
CA VAL A 245 19.56 11.80 -1.32
C VAL A 245 21.00 12.09 -1.73
N GLN A 246 21.78 11.07 -2.06
CA GLN A 246 23.16 11.21 -2.56
C GLN A 246 23.25 11.60 -4.04
N GLY A 247 22.12 11.68 -4.74
CA GLY A 247 22.08 11.97 -6.19
C GLY A 247 22.45 10.78 -7.08
N HIS A 248 22.54 9.57 -6.54
CA HIS A 248 22.80 8.34 -7.28
C HIS A 248 21.54 7.71 -7.88
N LEU A 249 20.34 8.11 -7.45
CA LEU A 249 19.07 7.72 -8.08
C LEU A 249 18.43 8.93 -8.77
N GLN A 250 18.41 8.89 -10.11
CA GLN A 250 17.87 9.96 -10.97
C GLN A 250 17.10 9.36 -12.15
N LEU A 251 16.25 10.15 -12.81
CA LEU A 251 15.53 9.71 -14.01
C LEU A 251 16.46 9.14 -15.09
N THR A 252 17.64 9.76 -15.28
CA THR A 252 18.62 9.39 -16.30
C THR A 252 19.28 8.02 -16.06
N ASN A 253 19.29 7.53 -14.82
CA ASN A 253 19.93 6.27 -14.46
C ASN A 253 18.95 5.20 -13.95
N LEU A 254 17.63 5.44 -14.07
CA LEU A 254 16.56 4.50 -13.74
C LEU A 254 16.76 3.09 -14.32
N PRO A 255 17.21 2.90 -15.59
CA PRO A 255 17.47 1.55 -16.11
C PRO A 255 18.44 0.75 -15.23
N SER A 256 19.53 1.38 -14.76
CA SER A 256 20.51 0.74 -13.88
C SER A 256 19.95 0.51 -12.46
N SER A 257 19.20 1.48 -11.93
CA SER A 257 18.61 1.42 -10.59
C SER A 257 17.53 0.33 -10.50
N LYS A 258 16.77 0.14 -11.58
CA LYS A 258 15.85 -0.99 -11.77
C LYS A 258 16.59 -2.33 -11.66
N LEU A 259 17.70 -2.51 -12.38
CA LEU A 259 18.47 -3.76 -12.30
C LEU A 259 18.96 -4.04 -10.88
N ARG A 260 19.52 -3.03 -10.20
CA ARG A 260 19.94 -3.15 -8.78
C ARG A 260 18.78 -3.50 -7.85
N LEU A 261 17.57 -2.99 -8.10
CA LEU A 261 16.38 -3.35 -7.32
C LEU A 261 16.07 -4.84 -7.48
N TYR A 262 16.00 -5.33 -8.72
CA TYR A 262 15.65 -6.73 -8.98
C TYR A 262 16.74 -7.71 -8.56
N GLU A 263 18.01 -7.33 -8.59
CA GLU A 263 19.10 -8.10 -7.95
C GLU A 263 18.85 -8.29 -6.45
N LYS A 264 18.50 -7.22 -5.72
CA LYS A 264 18.16 -7.32 -4.29
C LYS A 264 16.94 -8.20 -4.01
N ILE A 265 15.93 -8.14 -4.89
CA ILE A 265 14.75 -9.00 -4.77
C ILE A 265 15.13 -10.46 -5.02
N GLN A 266 15.95 -10.72 -6.05
CA GLN A 266 16.43 -12.05 -6.37
C GLN A 266 17.24 -12.66 -5.21
N ASP A 267 18.10 -11.86 -4.56
CA ASP A 267 18.85 -12.26 -3.36
C ASP A 267 17.91 -12.63 -2.21
N TYR A 268 16.88 -11.82 -1.97
CA TYR A 268 15.86 -12.12 -0.97
C TYR A 268 15.08 -13.41 -1.29
N TYR A 269 14.85 -13.69 -2.58
CA TYR A 269 14.17 -14.91 -3.02
C TYR A 269 15.00 -16.17 -2.85
N LEU A 270 16.30 -16.09 -2.53
CA LEU A 270 17.11 -17.27 -2.18
C LEU A 270 16.57 -18.03 -0.94
N ILE A 271 15.76 -17.37 -0.10
CA ILE A 271 15.02 -18.01 1.00
C ILE A 271 14.08 -19.10 0.48
N LEU A 272 13.50 -18.91 -0.71
CA LEU A 272 12.50 -19.81 -1.28
C LEU A 272 13.17 -21.05 -1.90
N PRO A 273 12.41 -22.16 -2.07
CA PRO A 273 12.82 -23.28 -2.92
C PRO A 273 13.16 -22.79 -4.33
N GLU A 274 14.16 -23.41 -4.98
CA GLU A 274 14.65 -23.02 -6.30
C GLU A 274 13.54 -22.79 -7.33
N LYS A 275 12.58 -23.72 -7.40
CA LYS A 275 11.41 -23.68 -8.28
C LYS A 275 10.46 -22.49 -8.06
N MET A 276 10.65 -21.71 -6.98
CA MET A 276 9.80 -20.57 -6.59
C MET A 276 10.54 -19.23 -6.62
N ARG A 277 11.83 -19.22 -7.01
CA ARG A 277 12.70 -18.02 -6.97
C ARG A 277 12.58 -17.10 -8.18
N GLN A 278 11.78 -17.49 -9.18
CA GLN A 278 11.56 -16.67 -10.37
C GLN A 278 10.99 -15.30 -9.98
N LEU A 279 11.42 -14.23 -10.64
CA LEU A 279 10.82 -12.91 -10.49
C LEU A 279 9.50 -12.89 -11.26
N GLU A 280 8.42 -12.42 -10.64
CA GLU A 280 7.08 -12.47 -11.23
C GLU A 280 6.85 -11.38 -12.27
N THR A 281 7.53 -10.24 -12.14
CA THR A 281 7.27 -9.04 -12.95
C THR A 281 8.45 -8.62 -13.81
N PHE A 282 9.66 -9.14 -13.57
CA PHE A 282 10.86 -8.62 -14.24
C PHE A 282 10.82 -8.79 -15.76
N ASP A 283 10.76 -10.03 -16.26
CA ASP A 283 10.84 -10.30 -17.70
C ASP A 283 9.59 -9.85 -18.46
N VAL A 284 8.43 -9.96 -17.81
CA VAL A 284 7.13 -9.68 -18.43
C VAL A 284 6.79 -8.20 -18.45
N HIS A 285 7.27 -7.44 -17.46
CA HIS A 285 6.94 -6.04 -17.25
C HIS A 285 8.17 -5.14 -17.14
N ALA A 286 8.88 -5.20 -16.02
CA ALA A 286 9.85 -4.18 -15.64
C ALA A 286 11.01 -4.04 -16.64
N ASN A 287 11.50 -5.16 -17.19
CA ASN A 287 12.59 -5.14 -18.16
C ASN A 287 12.19 -4.50 -19.49
N LYS A 288 10.89 -4.51 -19.83
CA LYS A 288 10.35 -3.90 -21.05
C LYS A 288 10.06 -2.41 -20.93
N ILE A 289 10.09 -1.85 -19.71
CA ILE A 289 9.91 -0.41 -19.51
C ILE A 289 11.12 0.33 -20.06
N ASP A 290 10.86 1.23 -21.02
CA ASP A 290 11.84 2.18 -21.55
C ASP A 290 11.76 3.52 -20.81
N TYR A 291 12.85 3.88 -20.14
CA TYR A 291 13.01 5.14 -19.42
C TYR A 291 13.73 6.23 -20.23
N GLN A 292 14.17 5.96 -21.47
CA GLN A 292 14.89 6.95 -22.28
C GLN A 292 13.95 8.06 -22.74
N ASP A 293 12.81 7.68 -23.34
CA ASP A 293 11.83 8.60 -23.91
C ASP A 293 10.50 8.59 -23.14
N THR A 294 9.42 8.13 -23.77
CA THR A 294 8.09 8.04 -23.17
C THR A 294 7.81 6.58 -22.87
N SER A 295 7.67 6.23 -21.58
CA SER A 295 7.34 4.86 -21.20
C SER A 295 5.99 4.44 -21.79
N GLY A 296 5.96 3.44 -22.66
CA GLY A 296 4.72 2.87 -23.19
C GLY A 296 4.02 1.97 -22.16
N LEU A 297 2.74 1.68 -22.39
CA LEU A 297 2.10 0.55 -21.70
C LEU A 297 2.72 -0.75 -22.22
N VAL A 298 3.18 -1.58 -21.29
CA VAL A 298 3.80 -2.88 -21.54
C VAL A 298 2.75 -3.99 -21.61
N GLU A 299 1.67 -3.89 -20.84
CA GLU A 299 0.52 -4.81 -20.91
C GLU A 299 -0.71 -4.07 -21.48
N ASN A 300 -1.45 -4.70 -22.38
CA ASN A 300 -2.58 -4.06 -23.08
C ASN A 300 -3.81 -3.85 -22.18
N ASP A 301 -3.94 -4.66 -21.13
CA ASP A 301 -5.05 -4.71 -20.17
C ASP A 301 -4.65 -4.28 -18.75
N GLU A 302 -3.44 -3.75 -18.58
CA GLU A 302 -2.88 -3.30 -17.30
C GLU A 302 -3.75 -2.28 -16.58
N TYR A 303 -4.46 -1.48 -17.38
CA TYR A 303 -5.41 -0.50 -16.92
C TYR A 303 -6.76 -0.73 -17.58
N TRP A 304 -7.83 -0.60 -16.79
CA TRP A 304 -9.22 -0.73 -17.25
C TRP A 304 -9.66 0.41 -18.18
N THR A 305 -8.73 1.17 -18.78
CA THR A 305 -9.00 2.31 -19.66
C THR A 305 -9.85 1.95 -20.86
N GLN A 306 -9.80 0.68 -21.29
CA GLN A 306 -10.62 0.15 -22.39
C GLN A 306 -11.91 -0.57 -21.92
N GLN A 307 -11.98 -0.99 -20.64
CA GLN A 307 -13.05 -1.85 -20.13
C GLN A 307 -14.05 -1.12 -19.23
N ILE A 308 -13.61 -0.08 -18.52
CA ILE A 308 -14.47 0.82 -17.78
C ILE A 308 -14.45 2.12 -18.58
N PRO A 309 -15.56 2.47 -19.28
CA PRO A 309 -15.67 3.77 -19.90
C PRO A 309 -15.35 4.82 -18.85
N TRP A 310 -14.44 5.75 -19.16
CA TRP A 310 -14.16 6.88 -18.29
C TRP A 310 -15.52 7.46 -17.88
N ARG A 311 -15.83 7.46 -16.57
CA ARG A 311 -16.93 8.28 -16.09
C ARG A 311 -16.52 9.69 -16.44
N ASN A 312 -17.09 10.23 -17.52
CA ASN A 312 -16.92 11.59 -17.97
C ASN A 312 -17.00 12.51 -16.74
N ALA A 313 -15.86 12.90 -16.20
CA ALA A 313 -15.76 14.17 -15.52
C ALA A 313 -15.88 15.17 -16.67
N PHE A 314 -17.11 15.65 -16.86
CA PHE A 314 -17.58 16.60 -17.85
C PHE A 314 -18.08 16.03 -19.19
N ASP A 315 -19.40 16.20 -19.37
CA ASP A 315 -20.06 16.26 -20.67
C ASP A 315 -19.45 17.33 -21.58
N PHE A 316 -19.50 16.99 -22.86
CA PHE A 316 -18.95 17.62 -24.06
C PHE A 316 -19.37 19.06 -24.31
N HIS A 317 -18.52 19.81 -25.03
CA HIS A 317 -19.00 20.90 -25.86
C HIS A 317 -19.54 20.37 -27.20
N SER A 318 -20.71 19.72 -27.11
CA SER A 318 -21.77 19.53 -28.13
C SER A 318 -21.97 18.14 -28.79
N GLN A 319 -23.25 17.72 -28.80
CA GLN A 319 -23.81 16.56 -29.52
C GLN A 319 -23.65 16.63 -31.05
N GLU A 320 -23.32 17.81 -31.58
CA GLU A 320 -23.12 18.10 -33.00
C GLU A 320 -21.83 17.46 -33.53
N GLU A 321 -20.80 17.35 -32.69
CA GLU A 321 -19.52 16.70 -33.01
C GLU A 321 -19.65 15.17 -33.05
N LEU A 322 -20.59 14.60 -32.28
CA LEU A 322 -20.82 13.15 -32.24
C LEU A 322 -21.58 12.67 -33.49
N ASN A 323 -22.55 13.46 -33.96
CA ASN A 323 -23.34 13.11 -35.15
C ASN A 323 -22.55 13.30 -36.47
N LYS A 324 -21.62 14.27 -36.54
CA LYS A 324 -20.75 14.48 -37.72
C LYS A 324 -19.77 13.33 -37.99
N ILE A 325 -19.45 12.54 -36.98
CA ILE A 325 -18.51 11.41 -37.11
C ILE A 325 -19.24 10.12 -37.53
N LEU A 326 -20.55 10.01 -37.30
CA LEU A 326 -21.35 8.82 -37.60
C LEU A 326 -22.00 8.84 -39.00
N GLU A 327 -21.91 9.94 -39.74
CA GLU A 327 -22.41 10.07 -41.13
C GLU A 327 -21.34 9.82 -42.22
N ASN A 328 -20.13 9.39 -41.84
CA ASN A 328 -19.14 8.73 -42.73
C ASN A 328 -18.87 7.32 -42.22
#